data_AF-B7KB68-F1
#
_entry.id   AF-B7KB68-F1
#
_cell.length_a   1.000
_cell.length_b   1.000
_cell.length_c   1.000
_cell.angle_alpha   90.00
_cell.angle_beta   90.00
_cell.angle_gamma   90.00
#
_symmetry.space_group_name_H-M   'P 1'
#
loop_
_entity.id
_entity.type
_entity.pdbx_description
1 polymer ?
#
loop_
_entity_poly.entity_id
_entity_poly.type
_entity_poly.pdbx_seq_one_letter_code
_entity_poly.pdbx_strand_id
1 'polypeptide(L)'
;MVNLFLLRSSLIVLLLISLSGCRWTERAFPFNKKLNPRHLGIIINQSDPLSVKIGEYYQQQRKIPSENLIYIKFKPNRINITPKEFQDLKAQVDAQTPAHIQGYALTWANPYRVDCMSITSAFAFGYDTTYCANGCFPTQESPYFNSSSSRPYEDFQVRPTMAIAATNFTEAKELIDRGVASDNTYPKGTAYLMNTGDKARNVRSQFYPNIILELSQRFPINIIQGDTLENKPDVMFYFTGLKQVQKVESNVFLPGAIADHLTSFGGQLTNSKQMSSLRWLEKGATGSYGTVVEPCNFPQKFPHPGIAMKHYLNGDTLLEAYWKSVAMPGQGIFIGEPLAKPFN
;
A
#
# COMPACT_ATOMS: atom_id res chain seq x y z
N MET A 1 -9.29 17.76 95.53
CA MET A 1 -8.11 17.38 96.33
C MET A 1 -7.83 15.92 96.06
N VAL A 2 -6.58 15.60 95.66
CA VAL A 2 -5.93 14.26 95.79
C VAL A 2 -6.49 13.18 94.82
N ASN A 3 -5.76 12.83 93.74
CA ASN A 3 -4.80 11.71 93.62
C ASN A 3 -5.46 10.33 93.85
N LEU A 4 -5.19 9.22 93.16
CA LEU A 4 -4.19 8.80 92.17
C LEU A 4 -4.61 7.35 91.78
N PHE A 5 -4.39 6.94 90.51
CA PHE A 5 -3.85 5.60 90.11
C PHE A 5 -4.76 4.34 90.30
N LEU A 6 -4.76 3.24 89.53
CA LEU A 6 -3.94 2.65 88.44
C LEU A 6 -4.78 1.62 87.66
N LEU A 7 -4.37 1.38 86.41
CA LEU A 7 -4.34 0.12 85.63
C LEU A 7 -5.58 -0.74 85.40
N ARG A 8 -5.89 -0.94 84.10
CA ARG A 8 -5.76 -2.21 83.32
C ARG A 8 -6.33 -1.96 81.91
N SER A 9 -5.49 -1.74 80.90
CA SER A 9 -4.99 -2.77 79.95
C SER A 9 -6.09 -3.56 79.25
N SER A 10 -6.52 -3.10 78.06
CA SER A 10 -7.22 -3.93 77.06
C SER A 10 -6.71 -3.61 75.66
N LEU A 11 -6.35 -4.68 74.96
CA LEU A 11 -5.79 -4.77 73.60
C LEU A 11 -6.48 -3.87 72.56
N ILE A 12 -5.67 -3.12 71.81
CA ILE A 12 -6.06 -2.59 70.49
C ILE A 12 -5.38 -3.48 69.45
N VAL A 13 -6.18 -4.20 68.68
CA VAL A 13 -5.75 -4.95 67.50
C VAL A 13 -5.47 -3.94 66.38
N LEU A 14 -4.20 -3.74 66.03
CA LEU A 14 -3.82 -2.99 64.82
C LEU A 14 -4.05 -3.89 63.59
N LEU A 15 -5.12 -3.61 62.83
CA LEU A 15 -5.24 -4.07 61.44
C LEU A 15 -4.31 -3.21 60.56
N LEU A 16 -3.12 -3.74 60.25
CA LEU A 16 -2.28 -3.22 59.16
C LEU A 16 -2.89 -3.63 57.82
N ILE A 17 -3.77 -2.79 57.28
CA ILE A 17 -4.21 -2.91 55.88
C ILE A 17 -3.03 -2.44 55.03
N SER A 18 -2.27 -3.40 54.50
CA SER A 18 -1.28 -3.14 53.46
C SER A 18 -1.99 -2.58 52.23
N LEU A 19 -1.86 -1.27 52.00
CA LEU A 19 -2.14 -0.65 50.72
C LEU A 19 -1.11 -1.17 49.72
N SER A 20 -1.35 -2.38 49.19
CA SER A 20 -0.69 -2.87 48.00
C SER A 20 -1.10 -1.94 46.87
N GLY A 21 -0.24 -0.95 46.62
CA GLY A 21 -0.40 0.01 45.54
C GLY A 21 -0.72 -0.74 44.26
N CYS A 22 -1.91 -0.50 43.73
CA CYS A 22 -2.27 -0.91 42.38
C CYS A 22 -1.34 -0.12 41.45
N ARG A 23 -0.18 -0.71 41.10
CA ARG A 23 0.61 -0.26 39.97
C ARG A 23 -0.24 -0.54 38.74
N TRP A 24 -1.07 0.42 38.39
CA TRP A 24 -1.52 0.60 37.03
C TRP A 24 -0.26 0.81 36.20
N THR A 25 0.31 -0.28 35.67
CA THR A 25 1.16 -0.16 34.50
C THR A 25 0.24 0.44 33.45
N GLU A 26 0.40 1.73 33.18
CA GLU A 26 0.07 2.29 31.89
C GLU A 26 0.82 1.46 30.86
N ARG A 27 0.22 0.35 30.41
CA ARG A 27 0.46 -0.13 29.07
C ARG A 27 -0.09 0.99 28.20
N ALA A 28 0.76 1.98 27.90
CA ALA A 28 0.59 2.80 26.74
C ALA A 28 0.32 1.82 25.61
N PHE A 29 -0.93 1.77 25.15
CA PHE A 29 -1.24 1.09 23.90
C PHE A 29 -0.23 1.67 22.91
N PRO A 30 0.67 0.85 22.34
CA PRO A 30 1.59 1.39 21.35
C PRO A 30 0.69 1.97 20.26
N PHE A 31 0.63 3.30 20.16
CA PHE A 31 0.08 3.96 19.00
C PHE A 31 0.83 3.33 17.84
N ASN A 32 0.16 2.44 17.10
CA ASN A 32 0.77 1.59 16.10
C ASN A 32 1.32 2.53 15.03
N LYS A 33 2.61 2.85 15.10
CA LYS A 33 3.23 3.86 14.24
C LYS A 33 3.24 3.29 12.83
N LYS A 34 2.33 3.80 12.01
CA LYS A 34 2.22 3.53 10.57
C LYS A 34 3.57 3.71 9.88
N LEU A 35 3.71 3.09 8.71
CA LEU A 35 4.94 3.17 7.92
C LEU A 35 5.30 4.64 7.67
N ASN A 36 6.59 4.97 7.83
CA ASN A 36 7.10 6.33 7.69
C ASN A 36 8.49 6.29 7.01
N PRO A 37 9.11 7.45 6.69
CA PRO A 37 10.38 7.47 5.97
C PRO A 37 11.50 6.61 6.57
N ARG A 38 11.54 6.44 7.90
CA ARG A 38 12.56 5.59 8.54
C ARG A 38 12.37 4.11 8.26
N HIS A 39 11.15 3.66 7.95
CA HIS A 39 10.82 2.24 7.76
C HIS A 39 10.79 1.82 6.28
N LEU A 40 11.09 2.72 5.34
CA LEU A 40 11.04 2.46 3.90
C LEU A 40 12.45 2.37 3.31
N GLY A 41 12.77 1.27 2.66
CA GLY A 41 13.99 1.12 1.85
C GLY A 41 13.75 1.56 0.41
N ILE A 42 14.69 2.30 -0.19
CA ILE A 42 14.61 2.68 -1.61
C ILE A 42 15.59 1.81 -2.38
N ILE A 43 15.09 0.99 -3.30
CA ILE A 43 15.90 0.15 -4.16
C ILE A 43 16.16 0.90 -5.47
N ILE A 44 17.43 1.10 -5.79
CA ILE A 44 17.91 1.89 -6.92
C ILE A 44 18.73 1.00 -7.86
N ASN A 45 18.37 0.97 -9.14
CA ASN A 45 19.19 0.35 -10.16
C ASN A 45 20.27 1.34 -10.65
N GLN A 46 21.52 1.15 -10.24
CA GLN A 46 22.63 2.04 -10.62
C GLN A 46 22.97 2.00 -12.11
N SER A 47 22.51 0.98 -12.85
CA SER A 47 22.68 0.88 -14.30
C SER A 47 21.64 1.68 -15.09
N ASP A 48 20.66 2.28 -14.41
CA ASP A 48 19.60 3.09 -15.02
C ASP A 48 19.64 4.53 -14.47
N PRO A 49 20.10 5.52 -15.28
CA PRO A 49 20.12 6.91 -14.87
C PRO A 49 18.76 7.48 -14.45
N LEU A 50 17.65 6.96 -14.99
CA LEU A 50 16.31 7.37 -14.56
C LEU A 50 16.03 6.86 -13.14
N SER A 51 16.34 5.59 -12.87
CA SER A 51 16.16 4.97 -11.54
C SER A 51 16.98 5.67 -10.45
N VAL A 52 18.22 6.07 -10.78
CA VAL A 52 19.07 6.87 -9.88
C VAL A 52 18.41 8.21 -9.57
N LYS A 53 18.01 8.98 -10.59
CA LYS A 53 17.38 10.29 -10.40
C LYS A 53 16.08 10.22 -9.58
N ILE A 54 15.23 9.22 -9.87
CA ILE A 54 13.99 8.99 -9.11
C ILE A 54 14.31 8.70 -7.65
N GLY A 55 15.28 7.81 -7.38
CA GLY A 55 15.66 7.45 -6.02
C GLY A 55 16.23 8.61 -5.22
N GLU A 56 17.14 9.38 -5.80
CA GLU A 56 17.72 10.58 -5.17
C GLU A 56 16.64 11.63 -4.88
N TYR A 57 15.78 11.92 -5.85
CA TYR A 57 14.71 12.89 -5.65
C TYR A 57 13.73 12.43 -4.57
N TYR A 58 13.30 11.17 -4.62
CA TYR A 58 12.38 10.61 -3.64
C TYR A 58 12.97 10.62 -2.22
N GLN A 59 14.24 10.25 -2.09
CA GLN A 59 14.97 10.28 -0.83
C GLN A 59 14.97 11.68 -0.21
N GLN A 60 15.23 12.71 -1.02
CA GLN A 60 15.23 14.11 -0.58
C GLN A 60 13.84 14.58 -0.16
N GLN A 61 12.82 14.36 -1.01
CA GLN A 61 11.45 14.82 -0.74
C GLN A 61 10.85 14.18 0.52
N ARG A 62 11.07 12.88 0.71
CA ARG A 62 10.55 12.15 1.87
C ARG A 62 11.50 12.15 3.08
N LYS A 63 12.68 12.77 2.97
CA LYS A 63 13.73 12.77 4.01
C LYS A 63 14.03 11.36 4.50
N ILE A 64 14.12 10.41 3.56
CA ILE A 64 14.43 9.01 3.86
C ILE A 64 15.91 8.94 4.28
N PRO A 65 16.25 8.28 5.40
CA PRO A 65 17.63 8.14 5.85
C PRO A 65 18.52 7.53 4.76
N SER A 66 19.76 8.00 4.64
CA SER A 66 20.70 7.49 3.62
C SER A 66 21.02 6.00 3.79
N GLU A 67 20.99 5.50 5.03
CA GLU A 67 21.14 4.06 5.34
C GLU A 67 20.01 3.19 4.78
N ASN A 68 18.89 3.79 4.38
CA ASN A 68 17.77 3.08 3.75
C ASN A 68 17.90 2.99 2.22
N LEU A 69 18.97 3.56 1.63
CA LEU A 69 19.24 3.45 0.20
C LEU A 69 19.93 2.12 -0.11
N ILE A 70 19.33 1.35 -1.02
CA ILE A 70 19.78 0.02 -1.42
C ILE A 70 20.13 0.08 -2.90
N TYR A 71 21.38 -0.19 -3.23
CA TYR A 71 21.88 -0.09 -4.61
C TYR A 71 22.09 -1.48 -5.21
N ILE A 72 21.50 -1.71 -6.38
CA ILE A 72 21.67 -2.92 -7.17
C ILE A 72 22.01 -2.57 -8.63
N LYS A 73 22.47 -3.56 -9.39
CA LYS A 73 22.80 -3.40 -10.81
C LYS A 73 22.17 -4.49 -11.64
N PHE A 74 21.35 -4.10 -12.62
CA PHE A 74 20.89 -4.99 -13.69
C PHE A 74 20.66 -4.19 -14.96
N LYS A 75 20.69 -4.85 -16.12
CA LYS A 75 20.48 -4.20 -17.41
C LYS A 75 19.05 -3.62 -17.49
N PRO A 76 18.86 -2.30 -17.70
CA PRO A 76 17.52 -1.72 -17.84
C PRO A 76 16.85 -2.09 -19.17
N ASN A 77 15.64 -1.56 -19.42
CA ASN A 77 14.91 -1.68 -20.69
C ASN A 77 14.50 -3.11 -21.06
N ARG A 78 14.16 -3.90 -20.05
CA ARG A 78 13.60 -5.25 -20.18
C ARG A 78 12.36 -5.35 -19.32
N ILE A 79 11.36 -6.09 -19.79
CA ILE A 79 10.08 -6.23 -19.07
C ILE A 79 10.10 -7.33 -18.01
N ASN A 80 11.04 -8.28 -18.10
CA ASN A 80 11.07 -9.50 -17.30
C ASN A 80 12.46 -9.79 -16.72
N ILE A 81 12.50 -10.36 -15.51
CA ILE A 81 13.66 -10.99 -14.90
C ILE A 81 13.44 -12.50 -14.73
N THR A 82 14.49 -13.30 -14.93
CA THR A 82 14.44 -14.74 -14.67
C THR A 82 14.49 -15.01 -13.17
N PRO A 83 13.94 -16.13 -12.67
CA PRO A 83 14.00 -16.44 -11.24
C PRO A 83 15.43 -16.48 -10.69
N LYS A 84 16.37 -17.00 -11.48
CA LYS A 84 17.78 -17.09 -11.09
C LYS A 84 18.42 -15.71 -10.94
N GLU A 85 18.25 -14.83 -11.93
CA GLU A 85 18.77 -13.47 -11.84
C GLU A 85 18.11 -12.69 -10.70
N PHE A 86 16.81 -12.88 -10.49
CA PHE A 86 16.11 -12.25 -9.37
C PHE A 86 16.64 -12.73 -8.01
N GLN A 87 16.94 -14.03 -7.85
CA GLN A 87 17.54 -14.55 -6.63
C GLN A 87 18.85 -13.84 -6.29
N ASP A 88 19.70 -13.62 -7.29
CA ASP A 88 20.98 -12.93 -7.12
C ASP A 88 20.80 -11.45 -6.78
N LEU A 89 19.79 -10.78 -7.35
CA LEU A 89 19.42 -9.40 -7.00
C LEU A 89 18.81 -9.30 -5.61
N LYS A 90 17.94 -10.24 -5.22
CA LYS A 90 17.29 -10.27 -3.92
C LYS A 90 18.31 -10.47 -2.80
N ALA A 91 19.32 -11.32 -3.01
CA ALA A 91 20.43 -11.48 -2.07
C ALA A 91 21.21 -10.17 -1.86
N GLN A 92 21.45 -9.39 -2.91
CA GLN A 92 22.11 -8.07 -2.80
C GLN A 92 21.24 -7.06 -2.04
N VAL A 93 19.92 -7.06 -2.29
CA VAL A 93 18.97 -6.21 -1.56
C VAL A 93 18.95 -6.59 -0.08
N ASP A 94 18.83 -7.87 0.23
CA ASP A 94 18.72 -8.35 1.62
C ASP A 94 19.98 -8.07 2.43
N ALA A 95 21.17 -8.22 1.83
CA ALA A 95 22.45 -7.91 2.47
C ALA A 95 22.61 -6.41 2.82
N GLN A 96 21.94 -5.53 2.08
CA GLN A 96 21.99 -4.08 2.29
C GLN A 96 20.82 -3.55 3.14
N THR A 97 19.77 -4.34 3.36
CA THR A 97 18.54 -3.87 4.00
C THR A 97 18.71 -3.77 5.52
N PRO A 98 18.58 -2.58 6.13
CA PRO A 98 18.57 -2.46 7.58
C PRO A 98 17.41 -3.22 8.23
N ALA A 99 17.61 -3.72 9.45
CA ALA A 99 16.62 -4.54 10.16
C ALA A 99 15.28 -3.80 10.39
N HIS A 100 15.29 -2.47 10.50
CA HIS A 100 14.09 -1.66 10.73
C HIS A 100 13.22 -1.42 9.48
N ILE A 101 13.66 -1.85 8.29
CA ILE A 101 12.90 -1.68 7.05
C ILE A 101 11.69 -2.63 7.02
N GLN A 102 10.52 -2.02 6.87
CA GLN A 102 9.23 -2.70 6.80
C GLN A 102 8.67 -2.82 5.37
N GLY A 103 9.17 -2.02 4.43
CA GLY A 103 8.71 -2.05 3.04
C GLY A 103 9.72 -1.44 2.09
N TYR A 104 9.46 -1.58 0.78
CA TYR A 104 10.36 -1.09 -0.26
C TYR A 104 9.66 -0.16 -1.26
N ALA A 105 10.44 0.80 -1.76
CA ALA A 105 10.16 1.58 -2.95
C ALA A 105 11.11 1.14 -4.07
N LEU A 106 10.58 0.68 -5.21
CA LEU A 106 11.37 0.50 -6.43
C LEU A 106 11.35 1.82 -7.21
N THR A 107 12.47 2.20 -7.83
CA THR A 107 12.56 3.50 -8.53
C THR A 107 12.53 3.36 -10.05
N TRP A 108 11.86 2.34 -10.58
CA TRP A 108 11.77 2.08 -12.02
C TRP A 108 10.39 1.55 -12.42
N ALA A 109 10.03 1.71 -13.70
CA ALA A 109 8.86 1.07 -14.30
C ALA A 109 9.18 -0.30 -14.95
N ASN A 110 10.41 -0.50 -15.43
CA ASN A 110 10.84 -1.74 -16.05
C ASN A 110 12.12 -2.27 -15.40
N PRO A 111 12.23 -3.58 -15.14
CA PRO A 111 11.22 -4.62 -15.33
C PRO A 111 10.11 -4.55 -14.28
N TYR A 112 8.89 -4.95 -14.67
CA TYR A 112 7.74 -5.07 -13.78
C TYR A 112 7.43 -6.54 -13.40
N ARG A 113 8.19 -7.51 -13.94
CA ARG A 113 7.89 -8.94 -13.86
C ARG A 113 9.13 -9.77 -13.49
N VAL A 114 8.93 -10.80 -12.66
CA VAL A 114 9.89 -11.87 -12.41
C VAL A 114 9.21 -13.18 -12.78
N ASP A 115 9.46 -13.65 -13.99
CA ASP A 115 8.75 -14.76 -14.61
C ASP A 115 7.25 -14.72 -14.35
N CYS A 116 6.63 -15.57 -13.53
CA CYS A 116 5.16 -15.55 -13.33
C CYS A 116 4.66 -14.52 -12.28
N MET A 117 5.54 -13.95 -11.46
CA MET A 117 5.19 -12.95 -10.44
C MET A 117 5.38 -11.52 -10.93
N SER A 118 4.68 -10.56 -10.31
CA SER A 118 5.09 -9.16 -10.39
C SER A 118 6.40 -8.95 -9.65
N ILE A 119 7.18 -7.95 -10.06
CA ILE A 119 8.43 -7.64 -9.39
C ILE A 119 8.22 -7.14 -7.95
N THR A 120 7.15 -6.40 -7.69
CA THR A 120 6.82 -5.93 -6.34
C THR A 120 6.46 -7.08 -5.43
N SER A 121 5.72 -8.08 -5.94
CA SER A 121 5.40 -9.28 -5.15
C SER A 121 6.60 -10.19 -4.96
N ALA A 122 7.47 -10.31 -5.96
CA ALA A 122 8.71 -11.05 -5.82
C ALA A 122 9.64 -10.42 -4.77
N PHE A 123 9.75 -9.08 -4.69
CA PHE A 123 10.51 -8.43 -3.63
C PHE A 123 9.86 -8.56 -2.24
N ALA A 124 8.52 -8.57 -2.17
CA ALA A 124 7.79 -8.67 -0.91
C ALA A 124 7.84 -10.06 -0.27
N PHE A 125 7.76 -11.13 -1.07
CA PHE A 125 7.68 -12.52 -0.60
C PHE A 125 8.92 -13.37 -0.92
N GLY A 126 9.80 -12.91 -1.81
CA GLY A 126 10.69 -13.79 -2.56
C GLY A 126 9.98 -14.36 -3.79
N TYR A 127 10.75 -14.81 -4.79
CA TYR A 127 10.16 -15.53 -5.92
C TYR A 127 9.75 -16.93 -5.47
N ASP A 128 8.47 -17.24 -5.59
CA ASP A 128 7.89 -18.55 -5.27
C ASP A 128 6.69 -18.81 -6.20
N THR A 129 6.67 -19.99 -6.82
CA THR A 129 5.64 -20.39 -7.77
C THR A 129 4.28 -20.64 -7.11
N THR A 130 4.20 -20.74 -5.78
CA THR A 130 2.89 -20.75 -5.06
C THR A 130 2.11 -19.45 -5.25
N TYR A 131 2.80 -18.34 -5.53
CA TYR A 131 2.20 -17.05 -5.88
C TYR A 131 1.89 -16.92 -7.37
N CYS A 132 2.09 -17.98 -8.15
CA CYS A 132 1.81 -18.04 -9.57
C CYS A 132 0.63 -18.96 -9.87
N ALA A 133 -0.07 -18.66 -10.97
CA ALA A 133 -1.09 -19.52 -11.51
C ALA A 133 -0.97 -19.56 -13.04
N ASN A 134 -1.05 -20.77 -13.60
CA ASN A 134 -1.21 -20.99 -15.03
C ASN A 134 -2.70 -21.20 -15.33
N GLY A 135 -3.35 -20.22 -15.97
CA GLY A 135 -4.80 -20.24 -16.18
C GLY A 135 -5.59 -19.74 -14.97
N CYS A 136 -6.87 -20.10 -14.91
CA CYS A 136 -7.81 -19.59 -13.90
C CYS A 136 -7.77 -20.38 -12.59
N PHE A 137 -6.65 -20.28 -11.87
CA PHE A 137 -6.48 -20.86 -10.54
C PHE A 137 -6.17 -19.80 -9.48
N PRO A 138 -6.54 -20.05 -8.21
CA PRO A 138 -6.08 -19.22 -7.10
C PRO A 138 -4.56 -19.31 -6.93
N THR A 139 -4.00 -18.34 -6.21
CA THR A 139 -2.60 -18.33 -5.79
C THR A 139 -2.52 -18.20 -4.27
N GLN A 140 -1.33 -18.34 -3.71
CA GLN A 140 -1.10 -18.13 -2.27
C GLN A 140 -1.64 -16.78 -1.79
N GLU A 141 -2.32 -16.81 -0.64
CA GLU A 141 -2.83 -15.61 0.02
C GLU A 141 -1.74 -14.89 0.81
N SER A 142 -1.84 -13.57 0.86
CA SER A 142 -0.95 -12.72 1.65
C SER A 142 -1.38 -12.72 3.13
N PRO A 143 -0.51 -13.06 4.08
CA PRO A 143 -0.82 -12.94 5.51
C PRO A 143 -1.02 -11.47 5.95
N TYR A 144 -0.59 -10.51 5.12
CA TYR A 144 -0.79 -9.09 5.37
C TYR A 144 -2.17 -8.57 4.93
N PHE A 145 -2.93 -9.36 4.15
CA PHE A 145 -4.25 -8.96 3.68
C PHE A 145 -5.17 -8.60 4.85
N ASN A 146 -5.75 -7.40 4.78
CA ASN A 146 -6.64 -6.80 5.78
C ASN A 146 -6.12 -6.84 7.24
N SER A 147 -4.80 -6.93 7.44
CA SER A 147 -4.18 -6.96 8.76
C SER A 147 -4.21 -5.58 9.44
N SER A 148 -4.28 -5.57 10.78
CA SER A 148 -4.13 -4.36 11.60
C SER A 148 -2.67 -3.99 11.88
N SER A 149 -1.71 -4.84 11.49
CA SER A 149 -0.28 -4.61 11.67
C SER A 149 0.20 -3.33 10.98
N SER A 150 1.19 -2.68 11.58
CA SER A 150 2.01 -1.60 11.01
C SER A 150 3.48 -1.99 10.88
N ARG A 151 3.78 -3.27 11.11
CA ARG A 151 5.12 -3.86 11.12
C ARG A 151 5.13 -5.14 10.27
N PRO A 152 4.80 -5.06 8.97
CA PRO A 152 4.59 -6.24 8.13
C PRO A 152 5.80 -7.18 8.06
N TYR A 153 7.03 -6.65 8.16
CA TYR A 153 8.21 -7.51 8.13
C TYR A 153 8.43 -8.21 9.48
N GLU A 154 8.29 -7.49 10.60
CA GLU A 154 8.43 -8.11 11.92
C GLU A 154 7.35 -9.17 12.15
N ASP A 155 6.10 -8.87 11.77
CA ASP A 155 4.95 -9.73 12.06
C ASP A 155 4.76 -10.88 11.06
N PHE A 156 5.09 -10.67 9.78
CA PHE A 156 4.79 -11.62 8.71
C PHE A 156 5.98 -11.98 7.82
N GLN A 157 7.16 -11.40 8.05
CA GLN A 157 8.31 -11.51 7.14
C GLN A 157 8.02 -11.02 5.71
N VAL A 158 7.02 -10.14 5.56
CA VAL A 158 6.63 -9.53 4.28
C VAL A 158 7.13 -8.09 4.25
N ARG A 159 7.78 -7.69 3.16
CA ARG A 159 8.08 -6.27 2.91
C ARG A 159 7.22 -5.76 1.76
N PRO A 160 6.03 -5.19 2.04
CA PRO A 160 5.22 -4.53 1.03
C PRO A 160 6.09 -3.66 0.12
N THR A 161 5.98 -3.86 -1.18
CA THR A 161 6.82 -3.18 -2.17
C THR A 161 5.96 -2.45 -3.19
N MET A 162 6.32 -1.22 -3.53
CA MET A 162 5.63 -0.41 -4.54
C MET A 162 6.65 0.25 -5.45
N ALA A 163 6.36 0.30 -6.75
CA ALA A 163 7.20 0.97 -7.71
C ALA A 163 6.76 2.42 -7.92
N ILE A 164 7.70 3.35 -7.79
CA ILE A 164 7.57 4.73 -8.28
C ILE A 164 7.79 4.66 -9.80
N ALA A 165 6.78 4.14 -10.49
CA ALA A 165 6.85 3.84 -11.91
C ALA A 165 6.58 5.10 -12.75
N ALA A 166 7.52 5.43 -13.64
CA ALA A 166 7.41 6.50 -14.62
C ALA A 166 8.30 6.19 -15.83
N THR A 167 7.99 6.78 -17.00
CA THR A 167 8.83 6.61 -18.21
C THR A 167 9.88 7.70 -18.38
N ASN A 168 9.75 8.79 -17.63
CA ASN A 168 10.69 9.89 -17.59
C ASN A 168 10.70 10.55 -16.21
N PHE A 169 11.68 11.41 -15.97
CA PHE A 169 11.86 12.02 -14.66
C PHE A 169 10.79 13.07 -14.33
N THR A 170 10.22 13.74 -15.33
CA THR A 170 9.15 14.73 -15.12
C THR A 170 7.91 14.06 -14.53
N GLU A 171 7.46 12.96 -15.13
CA GLU A 171 6.33 12.16 -14.61
C GLU A 171 6.61 11.62 -13.20
N ALA A 172 7.82 11.13 -12.95
CA ALA A 172 8.20 10.63 -11.63
C ALA A 172 8.18 11.75 -10.58
N LYS A 173 8.70 12.92 -10.94
CA LYS A 173 8.71 14.09 -10.08
C LYS A 173 7.28 14.54 -9.74
N GLU A 174 6.41 14.63 -10.73
CA GLU A 174 4.99 14.99 -10.53
C GLU A 174 4.26 13.99 -9.63
N LEU A 175 4.52 12.68 -9.80
CA LEU A 175 3.98 11.64 -8.93
C LEU A 175 4.45 11.81 -7.48
N ILE A 176 5.76 12.00 -7.28
CA ILE A 176 6.36 12.16 -5.95
C ILE A 176 5.83 13.42 -5.27
N ASP A 177 5.84 14.56 -5.98
CA ASP A 177 5.38 15.84 -5.46
C ASP A 177 3.90 15.77 -5.07
N ARG A 178 3.07 15.12 -5.90
CA ARG A 178 1.65 14.91 -5.61
C ARG A 178 1.42 14.04 -4.37
N GLY A 179 2.23 13.00 -4.19
CA GLY A 179 2.18 12.16 -2.99
C GLY A 179 2.56 12.92 -1.73
N VAL A 180 3.65 13.69 -1.76
CA VAL A 180 4.08 14.55 -0.65
C VAL A 180 3.04 15.61 -0.32
N ALA A 181 2.48 16.26 -1.34
CA ALA A 181 1.44 17.27 -1.17
C ALA A 181 0.12 16.73 -0.59
N SER A 182 -0.07 15.40 -0.58
CA SER A 182 -1.27 14.80 -0.01
C SER A 182 -1.26 14.75 1.51
N ASP A 183 -0.09 14.73 2.14
CA ASP A 183 0.06 14.35 3.54
C ASP A 183 -0.78 15.19 4.51
N ASN A 184 -1.60 14.53 5.33
CA ASN A 184 -2.45 15.13 6.36
C ASN A 184 -3.37 16.25 5.85
N THR A 185 -3.74 16.24 4.57
CA THR A 185 -4.61 17.28 3.98
C THR A 185 -6.09 17.04 4.22
N TYR A 186 -6.50 15.82 4.60
CA TYR A 186 -7.90 15.40 4.79
C TYR A 186 -8.80 15.91 3.64
N PRO A 187 -8.52 15.51 2.39
CA PRO A 187 -9.15 16.09 1.21
C PRO A 187 -10.66 15.85 1.22
N LYS A 188 -11.43 16.89 0.89
CA LYS A 188 -12.88 16.79 0.64
C LYS A 188 -13.10 16.29 -0.79
N GLY A 189 -13.01 14.97 -0.96
CA GLY A 189 -13.22 14.31 -2.25
C GLY A 189 -14.34 13.27 -2.21
N THR A 190 -14.50 12.60 -3.34
CA THR A 190 -15.52 11.56 -3.55
C THR A 190 -14.88 10.27 -4.02
N ALA A 191 -15.39 9.14 -3.52
CA ALA A 191 -15.11 7.81 -4.05
C ALA A 191 -16.12 7.47 -5.15
N TYR A 192 -15.61 7.17 -6.35
CA TYR A 192 -16.42 6.75 -7.49
C TYR A 192 -16.22 5.26 -7.74
N LEU A 193 -17.27 4.48 -7.48
CA LEU A 193 -17.30 3.02 -7.67
C LEU A 193 -18.11 2.71 -8.93
N MET A 194 -17.44 2.27 -10.00
CA MET A 194 -18.11 2.04 -11.28
C MET A 194 -18.76 0.66 -11.33
N ASN A 195 -20.05 0.63 -11.62
CA ASN A 195 -20.82 -0.55 -11.97
C ASN A 195 -21.01 -0.54 -13.50
N THR A 196 -20.15 -1.29 -14.19
CA THR A 196 -19.95 -1.21 -15.65
C THR A 196 -20.71 -2.30 -16.41
N GLY A 197 -20.87 -2.14 -17.72
CA GLY A 197 -21.49 -3.11 -18.62
C GLY A 197 -20.68 -4.41 -18.80
N ASP A 198 -19.35 -4.36 -18.65
CA ASP A 198 -18.47 -5.54 -18.73
C ASP A 198 -18.65 -6.47 -17.51
N LYS A 199 -19.59 -7.41 -17.61
CA LYS A 199 -19.92 -8.33 -16.51
C LYS A 199 -18.74 -9.15 -16.01
N ALA A 200 -17.82 -9.55 -16.90
CA ALA A 200 -16.66 -10.36 -16.52
C ALA A 200 -15.69 -9.57 -15.64
N ARG A 201 -15.57 -8.26 -15.84
CA ARG A 201 -14.64 -7.40 -15.08
C ARG A 201 -15.30 -6.56 -13.99
N ASN A 202 -16.62 -6.55 -13.94
CA ASN A 202 -17.41 -5.83 -12.93
C ASN A 202 -17.64 -6.64 -11.63
N VAL A 203 -16.84 -7.68 -11.39
CA VAL A 203 -16.97 -8.58 -10.23
C VAL A 203 -16.77 -7.88 -8.88
N ARG A 204 -16.15 -6.70 -8.83
CA ARG A 204 -16.02 -5.90 -7.59
C ARG A 204 -17.33 -5.21 -7.18
N SER A 205 -18.26 -5.03 -8.12
CA SER A 205 -19.52 -4.32 -7.85
C SER A 205 -20.41 -5.00 -6.81
N GLN A 206 -20.25 -6.32 -6.64
CA GLN A 206 -20.96 -7.08 -5.60
C GLN A 206 -20.63 -6.58 -4.18
N PHE A 207 -19.46 -5.97 -3.97
CA PHE A 207 -19.04 -5.46 -2.67
C PHE A 207 -19.56 -4.03 -2.39
N TYR A 208 -19.99 -3.29 -3.42
CA TYR A 208 -20.30 -1.86 -3.28
C TYR A 208 -21.44 -1.56 -2.28
N PRO A 209 -22.52 -2.35 -2.20
CA PRO A 209 -23.55 -2.12 -1.18
C PRO A 209 -22.99 -2.14 0.26
N ASN A 210 -22.14 -3.12 0.58
CA ASN A 210 -21.52 -3.21 1.92
C ASN A 210 -20.53 -2.07 2.16
N ILE A 211 -19.80 -1.64 1.12
CA ILE A 211 -18.88 -0.50 1.21
C ILE A 211 -19.64 0.79 1.56
N ILE A 212 -20.82 1.01 0.97
CA ILE A 212 -21.67 2.15 1.32
C ILE A 212 -22.09 2.08 2.79
N LEU A 213 -22.57 0.92 3.25
CA LEU A 213 -23.00 0.74 4.63
C LEU A 213 -21.89 1.02 5.63
N GLU A 214 -20.65 0.60 5.33
CA GLU A 214 -19.52 0.72 6.25
C GLU A 214 -18.84 2.10 6.24
N LEU A 215 -18.75 2.75 5.07
CA LEU A 215 -17.85 3.89 4.89
C LEU A 215 -18.53 5.21 4.52
N SER A 216 -19.80 5.21 4.09
CA SER A 216 -20.47 6.43 3.60
C SER A 216 -20.65 7.52 4.67
N GLN A 217 -20.69 7.14 5.95
CA GLN A 217 -20.72 8.11 7.06
C GLN A 217 -19.38 8.84 7.26
N ARG A 218 -18.27 8.26 6.78
CA ARG A 218 -16.91 8.80 6.95
C ARG A 218 -16.38 9.48 5.69
N PHE A 219 -16.85 9.07 4.51
CA PHE A 219 -16.36 9.60 3.24
C PHE A 219 -17.47 9.56 2.18
N PRO A 220 -17.59 10.57 1.30
CA PRO A 220 -18.58 10.54 0.21
C PRO A 220 -18.28 9.41 -0.79
N ILE A 221 -19.31 8.62 -1.14
CA ILE A 221 -19.20 7.49 -2.06
C ILE A 221 -20.37 7.51 -3.03
N ASN A 222 -20.05 7.49 -4.33
CA ASN A 222 -20.99 7.41 -5.43
C ASN A 222 -20.78 6.12 -6.21
N ILE A 223 -21.83 5.30 -6.30
CA ILE A 223 -21.87 4.18 -7.24
C ILE A 223 -22.38 4.73 -8.58
N ILE A 224 -21.56 4.63 -9.61
CA ILE A 224 -21.89 5.10 -10.96
C ILE A 224 -22.32 3.92 -11.81
N GLN A 225 -23.55 3.97 -12.34
CA GLN A 225 -24.04 3.03 -13.33
C GLN A 225 -23.60 3.51 -14.71
N GLY A 226 -22.58 2.87 -15.29
CA GLY A 226 -22.08 3.25 -16.60
C GLY A 226 -20.59 2.96 -16.80
N ASP A 227 -20.16 3.14 -18.04
CA ASP A 227 -18.80 2.80 -18.48
C ASP A 227 -17.84 4.00 -18.50
N THR A 228 -18.29 5.18 -18.08
CA THR A 228 -17.47 6.39 -18.13
C THR A 228 -17.73 7.28 -16.93
N LEU A 229 -16.63 7.72 -16.30
CA LEU A 229 -16.64 8.80 -15.32
C LEU A 229 -16.04 10.04 -16.00
N GLU A 230 -16.78 11.13 -16.01
CA GLU A 230 -16.30 12.37 -16.61
C GLU A 230 -16.66 13.60 -15.79
N ASN A 231 -15.83 14.64 -15.95
CA ASN A 231 -16.04 15.97 -15.40
C ASN A 231 -16.23 15.97 -13.86
N LYS A 232 -15.56 15.06 -13.15
CA LYS A 232 -15.58 15.03 -11.68
C LYS A 232 -14.46 15.91 -11.11
N PRO A 233 -14.78 16.89 -10.23
CA PRO A 233 -13.80 17.85 -9.75
C PRO A 233 -12.97 17.37 -8.55
N ASP A 234 -13.29 16.21 -7.99
CA ASP A 234 -12.92 15.85 -6.62
C ASP A 234 -12.61 14.34 -6.43
N VAL A 235 -12.05 13.69 -7.45
CA VAL A 235 -11.79 12.24 -7.42
C VAL A 235 -10.73 11.92 -6.36
N MET A 236 -11.13 11.19 -5.32
CA MET A 236 -10.23 10.63 -4.31
C MET A 236 -10.03 9.12 -4.48
N PHE A 237 -11.09 8.41 -4.86
CA PHE A 237 -11.01 6.98 -5.17
C PHE A 237 -11.74 6.72 -6.49
N TYR A 238 -11.13 5.98 -7.41
CA TYR A 238 -11.76 5.57 -8.66
C TYR A 238 -11.48 4.09 -8.95
N PHE A 239 -12.49 3.25 -8.73
CA PHE A 239 -12.41 1.82 -9.01
C PHE A 239 -13.36 1.40 -10.14
N THR A 240 -12.83 0.72 -11.16
CA THR A 240 -13.59 0.23 -12.32
C THR A 240 -13.16 -1.16 -12.78
N GLY A 241 -13.85 -1.75 -13.75
CA GLY A 241 -13.49 -3.01 -14.39
C GLY A 241 -13.02 -2.89 -15.83
N LEU A 242 -13.16 -1.72 -16.47
CA LEU A 242 -13.00 -1.65 -17.92
C LEU A 242 -11.56 -1.85 -18.40
N LYS A 243 -11.43 -2.56 -19.53
CA LYS A 243 -10.14 -2.76 -20.22
C LYS A 243 -9.46 -1.48 -20.70
N GLN A 244 -10.25 -0.46 -20.95
CA GLN A 244 -9.86 0.88 -21.35
C GLN A 244 -10.85 1.83 -20.71
N VAL A 245 -10.33 2.81 -19.98
CA VAL A 245 -11.16 3.82 -19.32
C VAL A 245 -11.07 5.08 -20.14
N GLN A 246 -12.23 5.57 -20.59
CA GLN A 246 -12.34 6.77 -21.40
C GLN A 246 -12.47 8.01 -20.51
N LYS A 247 -12.07 9.17 -21.04
CA LYS A 247 -12.24 10.50 -20.43
C LYS A 247 -11.59 10.66 -19.05
N VAL A 248 -10.53 9.90 -18.74
CA VAL A 248 -9.84 9.99 -17.44
C VAL A 248 -9.35 11.42 -17.19
N GLU A 249 -8.81 12.07 -18.22
CA GLU A 249 -8.32 13.46 -18.22
C GLU A 249 -9.39 14.53 -17.98
N SER A 250 -10.67 14.20 -18.12
CA SER A 250 -11.75 15.14 -17.79
C SER A 250 -11.99 15.25 -16.28
N ASN A 251 -11.41 14.36 -15.48
CA ASN A 251 -11.57 14.33 -14.04
C ASN A 251 -10.36 14.95 -13.34
N VAL A 252 -10.60 15.55 -12.18
CA VAL A 252 -9.58 16.12 -11.31
C VAL A 252 -9.33 15.14 -10.16
N PHE A 253 -8.13 14.58 -10.14
CA PHE A 253 -7.65 13.73 -9.05
C PHE A 253 -7.03 14.60 -7.96
N LEU A 254 -7.50 14.43 -6.73
CA LEU A 254 -6.93 15.14 -5.58
C LEU A 254 -5.55 14.54 -5.23
N PRO A 255 -4.63 15.33 -4.65
CA PRO A 255 -3.39 14.78 -4.09
C PRO A 255 -3.68 13.62 -3.13
N GLY A 256 -3.00 12.49 -3.33
CA GLY A 256 -3.23 11.25 -2.58
C GLY A 256 -4.31 10.34 -3.18
N ALA A 257 -5.05 10.75 -4.21
CA ALA A 257 -6.10 9.94 -4.82
C ALA A 257 -5.56 8.62 -5.39
N ILE A 258 -6.36 7.57 -5.33
CA ILE A 258 -6.01 6.25 -5.89
C ILE A 258 -7.02 5.82 -6.93
N ALA A 259 -6.53 5.18 -7.98
CA ALA A 259 -7.38 4.69 -9.06
C ALA A 259 -6.83 3.41 -9.66
N ASP A 260 -7.70 2.45 -9.94
CA ASP A 260 -7.31 1.23 -10.65
C ASP A 260 -8.48 0.60 -11.39
N HIS A 261 -8.13 -0.38 -12.22
CA HIS A 261 -9.08 -1.12 -13.03
C HIS A 261 -8.82 -2.62 -12.94
N LEU A 262 -9.89 -3.40 -12.78
CA LEU A 262 -9.84 -4.85 -12.76
C LEU A 262 -9.74 -5.36 -14.19
N THR A 263 -8.53 -5.41 -14.73
CA THR A 263 -8.28 -5.86 -16.10
C THR A 263 -7.00 -6.67 -16.16
N SER A 264 -7.06 -7.78 -16.90
CA SER A 264 -5.89 -8.57 -17.24
C SER A 264 -4.78 -7.70 -17.83
N PHE A 265 -3.53 -8.00 -17.52
CA PHE A 265 -2.38 -7.28 -18.08
C PHE A 265 -2.34 -5.77 -17.80
N GLY A 266 -3.17 -5.23 -16.90
CA GLY A 266 -3.12 -3.82 -16.52
C GLY A 266 -1.79 -3.43 -15.85
N GLY A 267 -1.03 -4.41 -15.35
CA GLY A 267 0.32 -4.25 -14.81
C GLY A 267 1.44 -4.38 -15.83
N GLN A 268 1.14 -4.62 -17.11
CA GLN A 268 2.16 -4.54 -18.18
C GLN A 268 2.46 -3.07 -18.47
N LEU A 269 3.39 -2.49 -17.69
CA LEU A 269 3.46 -1.05 -17.54
C LEU A 269 3.75 -0.28 -18.83
N THR A 270 4.61 -0.81 -19.71
CA THR A 270 5.12 -0.09 -20.90
C THR A 270 4.81 -0.78 -22.24
N ASN A 271 4.09 -1.89 -22.24
CA ASN A 271 3.89 -2.72 -23.43
C ASN A 271 2.55 -3.49 -23.43
N SER A 272 1.58 -3.07 -22.58
CA SER A 272 0.25 -3.67 -22.59
C SER A 272 -0.50 -3.37 -23.88
N LYS A 273 -1.32 -4.33 -24.33
CA LYS A 273 -2.37 -4.10 -25.34
C LYS A 273 -3.66 -3.54 -24.72
N GLN A 274 -3.80 -3.66 -23.39
CA GLN A 274 -4.89 -3.08 -22.61
C GLN A 274 -4.41 -1.76 -21.98
N MET A 275 -5.30 -1.03 -21.30
CA MET A 275 -4.86 0.16 -20.58
C MET A 275 -3.84 -0.24 -19.52
N SER A 276 -2.67 0.40 -19.55
CA SER A 276 -1.68 0.24 -18.48
C SER A 276 -2.13 1.00 -17.24
N SER A 277 -1.90 0.43 -16.06
CA SER A 277 -2.07 1.08 -14.77
C SER A 277 -1.25 2.38 -14.65
N LEU A 278 -0.14 2.49 -15.39
CA LEU A 278 0.67 3.70 -15.46
C LEU A 278 -0.13 4.91 -15.95
N ARG A 279 -1.14 4.69 -16.82
CA ARG A 279 -2.00 5.76 -17.33
C ARG A 279 -2.79 6.46 -16.22
N TRP A 280 -3.07 5.80 -15.10
CA TRP A 280 -3.70 6.47 -13.95
C TRP A 280 -2.77 7.49 -13.31
N LEU A 281 -1.48 7.14 -13.15
CA LEU A 281 -0.49 8.04 -12.55
C LEU A 281 -0.24 9.27 -13.42
N GLU A 282 -0.16 9.08 -14.74
CA GLU A 282 -0.02 10.15 -15.74
C GLU A 282 -1.23 11.10 -15.77
N LYS A 283 -2.40 10.64 -15.31
CA LYS A 283 -3.64 11.43 -15.28
C LYS A 283 -3.96 12.01 -13.90
N GLY A 284 -3.04 11.88 -12.93
CA GLY A 284 -3.16 12.54 -11.63
C GLY A 284 -3.44 11.62 -10.45
N ALA A 285 -3.60 10.29 -10.65
CA ALA A 285 -3.66 9.38 -9.52
C ALA A 285 -2.29 9.28 -8.81
N THR A 286 -2.30 9.16 -7.49
CA THR A 286 -1.10 8.98 -6.66
C THR A 286 -0.73 7.51 -6.50
N GLY A 287 -1.69 6.61 -6.72
CA GLY A 287 -1.47 5.17 -6.70
C GLY A 287 -2.39 4.42 -7.65
N SER A 288 -1.92 3.27 -8.12
CA SER A 288 -2.66 2.33 -8.95
C SER A 288 -2.13 0.90 -8.74
N TYR A 289 -2.90 -0.05 -9.26
CA TYR A 289 -2.56 -1.46 -9.31
C TYR A 289 -2.87 -2.05 -10.68
N GLY A 290 -2.17 -3.11 -11.07
CA GLY A 290 -2.52 -3.93 -12.23
C GLY A 290 -1.85 -5.29 -12.21
N THR A 291 -2.34 -6.26 -12.99
CA THR A 291 -1.73 -7.60 -13.05
C THR A 291 -0.73 -7.70 -14.20
N VAL A 292 0.43 -8.32 -13.95
CA VAL A 292 1.52 -8.43 -14.95
C VAL A 292 1.34 -9.61 -15.91
N VAL A 293 0.44 -10.54 -15.54
CA VAL A 293 0.00 -11.72 -16.28
C VAL A 293 -1.52 -11.82 -16.24
N GLU A 294 -2.10 -12.76 -16.99
CA GLU A 294 -3.53 -13.06 -16.97
C GLU A 294 -3.92 -13.58 -15.57
N PRO A 295 -4.76 -12.85 -14.82
CA PRO A 295 -5.15 -13.27 -13.47
C PRO A 295 -6.46 -14.08 -13.46
N CYS A 296 -7.23 -14.05 -14.55
CA CYS A 296 -8.68 -14.26 -14.57
C CYS A 296 -9.41 -13.26 -13.65
N ASN A 297 -10.73 -13.31 -13.60
CA ASN A 297 -11.54 -12.33 -12.85
C ASN A 297 -11.75 -12.69 -11.38
N PHE A 298 -10.78 -13.33 -10.72
CA PHE A 298 -10.82 -13.58 -9.27
C PHE A 298 -10.69 -12.26 -8.51
N PRO A 299 -11.72 -11.79 -7.76
CA PRO A 299 -11.64 -10.51 -7.05
C PRO A 299 -10.48 -10.43 -6.07
N GLN A 300 -10.05 -11.56 -5.50
CA GLN A 300 -8.93 -11.68 -4.56
C GLN A 300 -7.58 -11.26 -5.15
N LYS A 301 -7.44 -11.33 -6.49
CA LYS A 301 -6.23 -10.90 -7.21
C LYS A 301 -6.23 -9.40 -7.53
N PHE A 302 -7.19 -8.64 -7.03
CA PHE A 302 -7.30 -7.21 -7.24
C PHE A 302 -7.60 -6.47 -5.92
N PRO A 303 -7.36 -5.15 -5.86
CA PRO A 303 -7.71 -4.35 -4.71
C PRO A 303 -9.22 -4.45 -4.42
N HIS A 304 -9.54 -4.89 -3.22
CA HIS A 304 -10.89 -4.78 -2.67
C HIS A 304 -11.14 -3.30 -2.29
N PRO A 305 -12.05 -2.59 -2.98
CA PRO A 305 -12.19 -1.13 -2.85
C PRO A 305 -12.46 -0.68 -1.41
N GLY A 306 -13.35 -1.40 -0.71
CA GLY A 306 -13.66 -1.10 0.69
C GLY A 306 -12.49 -1.27 1.65
N ILE A 307 -11.60 -2.24 1.40
CA ILE A 307 -10.46 -2.51 2.30
C ILE A 307 -9.38 -1.46 2.03
N ALA A 308 -9.09 -1.17 0.76
CA ALA A 308 -8.18 -0.09 0.38
C ALA A 308 -8.62 1.26 0.98
N MET A 309 -9.89 1.63 0.78
CA MET A 309 -10.47 2.86 1.33
C MET A 309 -10.42 2.87 2.87
N LYS A 310 -10.84 1.79 3.52
CA LYS A 310 -10.86 1.70 4.98
C LYS A 310 -9.48 1.91 5.60
N HIS A 311 -8.45 1.21 5.11
CA HIS A 311 -7.10 1.36 5.65
C HIS A 311 -6.54 2.75 5.37
N TYR A 312 -6.73 3.27 4.15
CA TYR A 312 -6.23 4.60 3.80
C TYR A 312 -6.89 5.71 4.62
N LEU A 313 -8.21 5.66 4.81
CA LEU A 313 -8.98 6.56 5.68
C LEU A 313 -8.63 6.40 7.18
N ASN A 314 -7.99 5.30 7.58
CA ASN A 314 -7.48 5.05 8.93
C ASN A 314 -5.99 5.43 9.09
N GLY A 315 -5.42 6.13 8.10
CA GLY A 315 -4.09 6.70 8.17
C GLY A 315 -2.95 5.75 7.85
N ASP A 316 -3.23 4.60 7.24
CA ASP A 316 -2.21 3.80 6.56
C ASP A 316 -1.59 4.62 5.40
N THR A 317 -0.31 4.40 5.10
CA THR A 317 0.26 4.94 3.87
C THR A 317 -0.36 4.27 2.64
N LEU A 318 -0.18 4.87 1.46
CA LEU A 318 -0.61 4.29 0.20
C LEU A 318 -0.07 2.86 0.01
N LEU A 319 1.20 2.62 0.35
CA LEU A 319 1.80 1.29 0.33
C LEU A 319 1.03 0.29 1.21
N GLU A 320 0.75 0.65 2.46
CA GLU A 320 0.04 -0.21 3.40
C GLU A 320 -1.40 -0.47 2.95
N ALA A 321 -2.15 0.58 2.58
CA ALA A 321 -3.55 0.48 2.19
C ALA A 321 -3.76 -0.42 0.96
N TYR A 322 -2.91 -0.28 -0.07
CA TYR A 322 -3.00 -1.13 -1.25
C TYR A 322 -2.63 -2.58 -0.95
N TRP A 323 -1.53 -2.83 -0.24
CA TRP A 323 -1.08 -4.18 0.06
C TRP A 323 -2.04 -4.95 0.97
N LYS A 324 -2.71 -4.25 1.89
CA LYS A 324 -3.77 -4.84 2.71
C LYS A 324 -5.05 -5.13 1.93
N SER A 325 -5.22 -4.57 0.72
CA SER A 325 -6.44 -4.70 -0.07
C SER A 325 -6.44 -5.84 -1.09
N VAL A 326 -5.30 -6.50 -1.31
CA VAL A 326 -5.18 -7.61 -2.29
C VAL A 326 -4.87 -8.91 -1.56
N ALA A 327 -5.81 -9.87 -1.60
CA ALA A 327 -5.66 -11.14 -0.90
C ALA A 327 -4.63 -12.05 -1.58
N MET A 328 -4.59 -12.05 -2.91
CA MET A 328 -3.73 -12.90 -3.76
C MET A 328 -2.81 -12.04 -4.64
N PRO A 329 -1.79 -11.36 -4.08
CA PRO A 329 -1.02 -10.30 -4.76
C PRO A 329 0.06 -10.81 -5.72
N GLY A 330 0.32 -12.12 -5.81
CA GLY A 330 1.49 -12.68 -6.51
C GLY A 330 1.68 -12.17 -7.95
N GLN A 331 0.58 -12.04 -8.68
CA GLN A 331 0.54 -11.63 -10.09
C GLN A 331 0.33 -10.12 -10.28
N GLY A 332 0.29 -9.33 -9.19
CA GLY A 332 -0.10 -7.92 -9.16
C GLY A 332 1.06 -6.97 -8.89
N ILE A 333 1.23 -5.93 -9.72
CA ILE A 333 2.17 -4.84 -9.47
C ILE A 333 1.48 -3.66 -8.79
N PHE A 334 2.11 -3.15 -7.74
CA PHE A 334 1.70 -1.96 -7.02
C PHE A 334 2.54 -0.78 -7.48
N ILE A 335 1.91 0.29 -7.95
CA ILE A 335 2.61 1.49 -8.44
C ILE A 335 2.05 2.75 -7.77
N GLY A 336 2.91 3.73 -7.53
CA GLY A 336 2.50 4.99 -6.90
C GLY A 336 3.59 5.60 -6.03
N GLU A 337 3.19 6.51 -5.16
CA GLU A 337 4.08 7.14 -4.18
C GLU A 337 3.89 6.49 -2.79
N PRO A 338 4.83 5.63 -2.33
CA PRO A 338 4.60 4.69 -1.22
C PRO A 338 4.17 5.30 0.12
N LEU A 339 4.58 6.54 0.41
CA LEU A 339 4.36 7.20 1.70
C LEU A 339 3.19 8.20 1.69
N ALA A 340 2.48 8.36 0.57
CA ALA A 340 1.31 9.23 0.50
C ALA A 340 0.35 8.87 1.63
N LYS A 341 -0.02 9.88 2.43
CA LYS A 341 -0.83 9.69 3.63
C LYS A 341 -1.78 10.89 3.82
N PRO A 342 -2.86 10.97 3.03
CA PRO A 342 -3.81 12.07 3.08
C PRO A 342 -4.65 12.13 4.35
N PHE A 343 -4.80 10.99 5.03
CA PHE A 343 -5.52 10.86 6.29
C PHE A 343 -4.56 10.38 7.38
N ASN A 344 -4.80 10.72 8.63
CA ASN A 344 -4.01 10.27 9.78
C ASN A 344 -4.87 9.79 10.93
#